data_AF-A0A3C1RTV1-F1
#
_entry.id   AF-A0A3C1RTV1-F1
#
_cell.length_a   1.000
_cell.length_b   1.000
_cell.length_c   1.000
_cell.angle_alpha   90.00
_cell.angle_beta   90.00
_cell.angle_gamma   90.00
#
_symmetry.space_group_name_H-M   'P 1'
#
loop_
_entity.id
_entity.type
_entity.pdbx_description
1 polymer ?
#
loop_
_entity_poly.entity_id
_entity_poly.type
_entity_poly.pdbx_seq_one_letter_code
_entity_poly.pdbx_strand_id
1 'polypeptide(L)' 'MKTFTAIIEKDSDTNLYVGYIPGFPGAHSQAETLDELQENLREVIEMLLEDDDLVNVGVLVS' A
#
# COMPACT_ATOMS: atom_id res chain seq x y z
N MET A 1 -11.40 7.60 10.48
CA MET A 1 -10.29 6.65 10.25
C MET A 1 -10.75 5.66 9.19
N LYS A 2 -10.18 5.77 7.99
CA LYS A 2 -10.45 4.86 6.88
C LYS A 2 -9.42 3.73 6.93
N THR A 3 -9.90 2.50 6.82
CA THR A 3 -9.03 1.32 6.76
C THR A 3 -9.04 0.78 5.34
N PHE A 4 -7.86 0.61 4.77
CA PHE A 4 -7.65 -0.02 3.48
C PHE A 4 -6.91 -1.34 3.66
N THR A 5 -7.14 -2.28 2.76
CA THR A 5 -6.43 -3.56 2.75
C THR A 5 -5.58 -3.63 1.49
N ALA A 6 -4.27 -3.76 1.67
CA ALA A 6 -3.33 -3.99 0.58
C ALA A 6 -3.15 -5.49 0.33
N ILE A 7 -3.14 -5.87 -0.94
CA ILE A 7 -2.66 -7.18 -1.39
C ILE A 7 -1.18 -7.02 -1.71
N ILE A 8 -0.35 -7.88 -1.12
CA ILE A 8 1.10 -7.84 -1.28
C ILE A 8 1.60 -9.14 -1.89
N GLU A 9 2.48 -8.99 -2.87
CA GLU A 9 3.22 -10.07 -3.52
C GLU A 9 4.73 -9.80 -3.39
N LYS A 10 5.54 -10.87 -3.34
CA LYS A 10 7.00 -10.76 -3.44
C LYS A 10 7.42 -11.03 -4.88
N ASP A 11 8.01 -10.04 -5.52
CA ASP A 11 8.60 -10.18 -6.85
C ASP A 11 9.93 -10.96 -6.73
N SER A 12 10.01 -12.10 -7.41
CA SER A 12 11.19 -12.97 -7.39
C SER A 12 12.39 -12.43 -8.17
N ASP A 13 12.15 -11.58 -9.17
CA ASP A 13 13.18 -11.05 -10.05
C ASP A 13 13.88 -9.84 -9.41
N THR A 14 13.11 -8.98 -8.76
CA THR A 14 13.61 -7.76 -8.10
C THR A 14 13.85 -7.93 -6.60
N ASN A 15 13.32 -9.00 -6.01
CA ASN A 15 13.30 -9.21 -4.57
C ASN A 15 12.67 -8.04 -3.79
N LEU A 16 11.70 -7.34 -4.39
CA LEU A 16 10.90 -6.31 -3.75
C LEU A 16 9.53 -6.87 -3.34
N TYR A 17 8.94 -6.29 -2.30
CA TYR A 17 7.52 -6.41 -2.07
C TYR A 17 6.78 -5.43 -2.97
N VAL A 18 5.74 -5.89 -3.64
CA VAL A 18 4.86 -5.08 -4.49
C VAL A 18 3.47 -5.14 -3.89
N GLY A 19 2.87 -3.97 -3.64
CA GLY A 19 1.58 -3.85 -2.98
C GLY A 19 0.59 -2.99 -3.76
N TYR A 20 -0.69 -3.33 -3.68
CA TYR A 20 -1.77 -2.51 -4.22
C TYR A 20 -3.06 -2.62 -3.42
N ILE A 21 -3.95 -1.64 -3.57
CA ILE A 21 -5.24 -1.60 -2.87
C ILE A 21 -6.38 -1.88 -3.85
N PRO A 22 -7.10 -3.01 -3.71
CA PRO A 22 -8.24 -3.33 -4.55
C PRO A 22 -9.30 -2.23 -4.50
N GLY A 23 -9.77 -1.80 -5.68
CA GLY A 23 -10.81 -0.78 -5.80
C GLY A 23 -10.33 0.66 -5.61
N PHE A 24 -9.01 0.89 -5.48
CA PHE A 24 -8.43 2.23 -5.36
C PHE A 24 -7.36 2.45 -6.45
N PRO A 25 -7.77 2.80 -7.69
CA PRO A 25 -6.86 2.95 -8.82
C PRO A 25 -5.74 3.94 -8.52
N GLY A 26 -4.50 3.53 -8.76
CA GLY A 26 -3.32 4.37 -8.50
C GLY A 26 -2.66 4.14 -7.15
N ALA A 27 -3.32 3.45 -6.20
CA ALA A 27 -2.66 3.00 -4.96
C ALA A 27 -1.87 1.72 -5.18
N HIS A 28 -0.68 1.89 -5.77
CA HIS A 28 0.32 0.86 -5.95
C HIS A 28 1.65 1.39 -5.43
N SER A 29 2.44 0.53 -4.80
CA SER A 29 3.81 0.85 -4.41
C SER A 29 4.66 -0.41 -4.32
N GLN A 30 5.96 -0.22 -4.12
CA GLN A 30 6.92 -1.30 -3.90
C GLN A 30 7.95 -0.88 -2.86
N ALA A 31 8.55 -1.85 -2.16
CA ALA A 31 9.58 -1.58 -1.16
C ALA A 31 10.41 -2.83 -0.82
N GLU A 32 11.54 -2.65 -0.15
CA GLU A 32 12.38 -3.77 0.30
C GLU A 32 11.77 -4.51 1.49
N THR A 33 11.01 -3.79 2.32
CA THR A 33 10.38 -4.30 3.54
C THR A 33 8.87 -4.05 3.56
N LEU A 34 8.14 -4.81 4.38
CA LEU A 34 6.69 -4.63 4.52
C LEU A 34 6.33 -3.29 5.20
N ASP A 35 7.14 -2.86 6.17
CA ASP A 35 6.93 -1.58 6.87
C ASP A 35 7.10 -0.40 5.90
N GLU A 36 8.16 -0.43 5.08
CA GLU A 36 8.39 0.59 4.05
C GLU A 36 7.28 0.57 2.99
N LEU A 37 6.81 -0.62 2.57
CA LEU A 37 5.69 -0.72 1.64
C LEU A 37 4.40 -0.15 2.23
N GLN A 38 4.15 -0.37 3.52
CA GLN A 38 2.99 0.17 4.22
C GLN A 38 3.01 1.70 4.26
N GLU A 39 4.15 2.30 4.62
CA GLU A 39 4.29 3.77 4.62
C GLU A 39 4.17 4.34 3.21
N ASN A 40 4.82 3.73 2.22
CA ASN A 40 4.70 4.20 0.83
C ASN A 40 3.24 4.13 0.32
N LEU A 41 2.51 3.05 0.62
CA LEU A 41 1.09 2.94 0.26
C LEU A 41 0.24 3.97 0.99
N ARG A 42 0.54 4.24 2.26
CA ARG A 42 -0.13 5.27 3.03
C ARG A 42 0.05 6.65 2.38
N GLU A 43 1.27 7.03 2.03
CA GLU A 43 1.54 8.32 1.35
C GLU A 43 0.78 8.43 0.03
N VAL A 44 0.74 7.35 -0.77
CA VAL A 44 -0.01 7.33 -2.04
C VAL A 44 -1.51 7.51 -1.81
N ILE A 45 -2.08 6.86 -0.79
CA ILE A 45 -3.50 7.02 -0.44
C ILE A 45 -3.76 8.45 0.05
N GLU A 46 -2.91 8.98 0.94
CA GLU A 46 -3.04 10.34 1.47
C GLU A 46 -3.00 11.38 0.34
N MET A 47 -2.18 11.18 -0.70
CA MET A 47 -2.17 12.05 -1.88
C MET A 47 -3.43 11.94 -2.76
N LEU A 48 -4.08 10.77 -2.78
CA LEU A 48 -5.27 10.52 -3.59
C LEU A 48 -6.58 10.87 -2.84
N LEU A 49 -6.52 10.99 -1.52
CA LEU A 49 -7.61 11.50 -0.69
C LEU A 49 -7.57 13.03 -0.70
N GLU A 50 -8.72 13.66 -0.92
CA GLU A 50 -8.84 15.12 -0.95
C GLU A 50 -8.98 15.76 0.46
N ASP A 51 -9.19 14.94 1.51
CA ASP A 51 -9.41 15.36 2.91
C ASP A 51 -8.38 14.72 3.86
N ASP A 52 -8.12 15.39 5.01
CA ASP A 52 -7.26 14.94 6.14
C ASP A 52 -7.83 13.72 6.91
N ASP A 53 -8.31 12.70 6.20
CA ASP A 53 -8.79 11.46 6.80
C ASP A 53 -7.61 10.61 7.30
N LEU A 54 -7.62 10.27 8.58
CA LEU A 54 -6.64 9.31 9.13
C LEU A 54 -6.73 7.96 8.40
N VAL A 55 -5.63 7.56 7.76
CA VAL A 55 -5.48 6.33 6.97
C VAL A 55 -4.83 5.24 7.81
N ASN A 56 -5.38 4.02 7.72
CA ASN A 56 -4.73 2.81 8.21
C ASN A 56 -4.69 1.76 7.08
N VAL A 57 -3.52 1.18 6.82
CA VAL A 57 -3.32 0.16 5.78
C VAL A 57 -3.04 -1.18 6.44
N GLY A 58 -3.99 -2.10 6.33
CA GLY A 58 -3.80 -3.49 6.73
C GLY A 58 -3.19 -4.31 5.58
N VAL A 59 -2.33 -5.26 5.92
CA VAL A 59 -1.60 -6.09 4.95
C VAL A 59 -2.16 -7.50 4.89
N LEU A 60 -2.44 -7.98 3.67
CA LEU A 60 -2.65 -9.39 3.37
C LEU A 60 -1.54 -9.88 2.43
N VAL A 61 -0.64 -10.71 2.94
CA VAL A 61 0.39 -11.38 2.13
C VAL A 61 -0.24 -12.62 1.52
N SER A 62 -0.22 -12.72 0.18
CA SER A 62 -0.73 -13.90 -0.56
C SER A 62 0.38 -14.89 -0.89
#